data_AF-A0A850BYI0-F1
#
_entry.id   AF-A0A850BYI0-F1
#
_cell.length_a   1.000
_cell.length_b   1.000
_cell.length_c   1.000
_cell.angle_alpha   90.00
_cell.angle_beta   90.00
_cell.angle_gamma   90.00
#
_symmetry.space_group_name_H-M   'P 1'
#
loop_
_entity.id
_entity.type
_entity.pdbx_description
1 polymer ?
#
loop_
_entity_poly.entity_id
_entity_poly.type
_entity_poly.pdbx_seq_one_letter_code
_entity_poly.pdbx_strand_id
1 'polypeptide(L)'
;MTDSENPALPDEDRFDFPASWNRFVKPRRGNGKPKRRKTDLDASRAHLAGLDTVVRGFLDRKDNADHRDAALAFLAGKPDLPGAAAVFGFTRRSAHSIPMLDLHRFDATAADHGLPFAAAALAEFLTLDVVTDSLGEYVALLPHTFQDHRLGHVVGTNEFAAVRSHIAALPDAEYAAVIAALAPLRTDPLRRFAVSLVAPDEPAWLDEVCAEHRAQKPSQYATHFLVQIVTTPAQLDDLDPSLVYPRWVDTAEVADLIGRLGAAALPVLELQLTGYLDANERKTLFRALAAIPTDAALDLLLDRIDDPTAMGYAMEAAARFPQRALRAAAARLPGAEPEIRKRLTALLYSDPVILGPALAAQNDAVRTAIDTVTADAARLPAAPADALPALLTAPPWSRAAETGPPVVLKGLTPPPVNRVDWAPGEREQYADTTYGMRADDRDWSEEAAKFAETDAYRQQRILALAPADLVPDAAAWDPAPGYVDDRLLRRILGNHGAAVAVQVARIAGSDASLRDLLLPVVNLTAARLAADALLRLKTMRPFAFAWLDRHGPDAALLLVPDALAKPKKPRAAAEAALRYLAASGRAEAV
;
A
#
# COMPACT_ATOMS: atom_id res chain seq x y z
N MET A 1 22.39 35.70 27.17
CA MET A 1 21.38 35.25 28.16
C MET A 1 20.14 36.10 27.96
N THR A 2 19.17 35.54 27.25
CA THR A 2 17.77 35.97 27.29
C THR A 2 17.06 34.93 28.14
N ASP A 3 16.32 35.36 29.16
CA ASP A 3 15.43 34.53 29.96
C ASP A 3 14.55 33.70 29.02
N SER A 4 14.86 32.41 28.89
CA SER A 4 14.00 31.49 28.17
C SER A 4 12.84 31.20 29.10
N GLU A 5 11.65 31.68 28.73
CA GLU A 5 10.38 31.23 29.28
C GLU A 5 10.44 29.72 29.51
N ASN A 6 10.16 29.29 30.74
CA ASN A 6 10.07 27.88 31.05
C ASN A 6 8.92 27.33 30.20
N PRO A 7 9.18 26.43 29.23
CA PRO A 7 8.15 26.00 28.30
C PRO A 7 7.00 25.35 29.08
N ALA A 8 5.78 25.82 28.86
CA ALA A 8 4.59 25.29 29.53
C ALA A 8 4.36 23.81 29.14
N LEU A 9 3.79 23.03 30.07
CA LEU A 9 3.46 21.63 29.82
C LEU A 9 2.38 21.51 28.72
N PRO A 10 2.59 20.63 27.71
CA PRO A 10 1.56 20.29 26.74
C PRO A 10 0.33 19.66 27.38
N ASP A 11 -0.83 19.79 26.71
CA ASP A 11 -2.05 19.06 27.03
C ASP A 11 -1.95 17.62 26.52
N GLU A 12 -1.79 16.65 27.43
CA GLU A 12 -1.55 15.26 27.09
C GLU A 12 -2.77 14.46 26.65
N ASP A 13 -3.97 15.01 26.82
CA ASP A 13 -5.23 14.34 26.44
C ASP A 13 -5.74 14.85 25.08
N ARG A 14 -5.08 15.86 24.52
CA ARG A 14 -5.39 16.39 23.20
C ARG A 14 -4.94 15.40 22.12
N PHE A 15 -5.90 14.90 21.36
CA PHE A 15 -5.65 14.16 20.12
C PHE A 15 -5.06 15.10 19.05
N ASP A 16 -3.77 14.94 18.74
CA ASP A 16 -3.08 15.74 17.73
C ASP A 16 -3.21 15.10 16.34
N PHE A 17 -4.42 15.17 15.78
CA PHE A 17 -4.69 14.62 14.45
C PHE A 17 -3.85 15.34 13.38
N PRO A 18 -3.02 14.62 12.58
CA PRO A 18 -2.15 15.27 11.60
C PRO A 18 -2.94 16.10 10.60
N ALA A 19 -2.68 17.41 10.50
CA ALA A 19 -3.47 18.30 9.64
C ALA A 19 -3.52 17.86 8.16
N SER A 20 -2.44 17.26 7.65
CA SER A 20 -2.36 16.68 6.31
C SER A 20 -3.34 15.53 6.05
N TRP A 21 -3.87 14.91 7.11
CA TRP A 21 -4.77 13.77 7.08
C TRP A 21 -6.26 14.16 7.05
N ASN A 22 -6.60 15.42 7.33
CA ASN A 22 -7.98 15.93 7.27
C ASN A 22 -8.66 15.67 5.92
N ARG A 23 -7.90 15.64 4.83
CA ARG A 23 -8.43 15.37 3.48
C ARG A 23 -8.89 13.92 3.27
N PHE A 24 -8.49 13.00 4.15
CA PHE A 24 -8.78 11.57 4.03
C PHE A 24 -9.97 11.14 4.88
N VAL A 25 -10.34 11.91 5.91
CA VAL A 25 -11.51 11.64 6.74
C VAL A 25 -12.77 11.75 5.87
N LYS A 26 -13.48 10.63 5.73
CA LYS A 26 -14.66 10.52 4.88
C LYS A 26 -15.81 11.30 5.54
N PRO A 27 -16.34 12.35 4.89
CA PRO A 27 -17.40 13.16 5.47
C PRO A 27 -18.70 12.37 5.58
N ARG A 28 -19.50 12.71 6.57
CA ARG A 28 -20.78 12.07 6.91
C ARG A 28 -21.89 13.10 6.99
N ARG A 29 -23.11 12.61 7.06
CA ARG A 29 -24.24 13.47 7.37
C ARG A 29 -24.06 14.08 8.78
N GLY A 30 -24.07 15.41 8.87
CA GLY A 30 -23.87 16.14 10.13
C GLY A 30 -22.42 16.25 10.61
N ASN A 31 -21.45 15.60 9.96
CA ASN A 31 -20.03 15.71 10.31
C ASN A 31 -19.13 15.86 9.08
N GLY A 32 -18.30 16.91 9.07
CA GLY A 32 -17.48 17.28 7.91
C GLY A 32 -18.30 17.97 6.81
N LYS A 33 -17.84 17.90 5.57
CA LYS A 33 -18.47 18.54 4.40
C LYS A 33 -18.67 17.52 3.28
N PRO A 34 -19.74 16.69 3.34
CA PRO A 34 -20.03 15.73 2.29
C PRO A 34 -20.32 16.47 0.98
N LYS A 35 -19.99 15.84 -0.15
CA LYS A 35 -20.03 16.49 -1.46
C LYS A 35 -21.07 15.83 -2.35
N ARG A 36 -22.02 16.62 -2.84
CA ARG A 36 -22.83 16.22 -3.99
C ARG A 36 -21.91 16.06 -5.20
N ARG A 37 -22.02 14.90 -5.84
CA ARG A 37 -21.34 14.62 -7.11
C ARG A 37 -22.05 15.35 -8.26
N LYS A 38 -21.25 15.92 -9.17
CA LYS A 38 -21.72 16.33 -10.48
C LYS A 38 -21.60 15.12 -11.40
N THR A 39 -22.73 14.64 -11.88
CA THR A 39 -22.80 13.47 -12.76
C THR A 39 -22.61 13.88 -14.21
N ASP A 40 -21.72 13.19 -14.92
CA ASP A 40 -21.57 13.29 -16.38
C ASP A 40 -22.34 12.11 -17.02
N LEU A 41 -23.62 12.34 -17.31
CA LEU A 41 -24.50 11.27 -17.81
C LEU A 41 -24.13 10.82 -19.21
N ASP A 42 -23.62 11.71 -20.06
CA ASP A 42 -23.21 11.36 -21.42
C ASP A 42 -21.99 10.44 -21.38
N ALA A 43 -21.00 10.76 -20.54
CA ALA A 43 -19.86 9.87 -20.29
C ALA A 43 -20.30 8.53 -19.69
N SER A 44 -21.18 8.54 -18.68
CA SER A 44 -21.74 7.30 -18.10
C SER A 44 -22.43 6.44 -19.16
N ARG A 45 -23.30 7.03 -19.99
CA ARG A 45 -24.00 6.29 -21.05
C ARG A 45 -23.04 5.77 -22.11
N ALA A 46 -22.02 6.54 -22.49
CA ALA A 46 -21.01 6.11 -23.44
C ALA A 46 -20.22 4.88 -22.92
N HIS A 47 -19.84 4.87 -21.63
CA HIS A 47 -19.18 3.73 -21.01
C HIS A 47 -20.07 2.49 -20.91
N LEU A 48 -21.38 2.67 -20.78
CA LEU A 48 -22.34 1.57 -20.68
C LEU A 48 -22.85 1.05 -22.04
N ALA A 49 -22.71 1.84 -23.12
CA ALA A 49 -23.31 1.55 -24.44
C ALA A 49 -22.84 0.23 -25.08
N GLY A 50 -21.71 -0.33 -24.67
CA GLY A 50 -21.20 -1.62 -25.14
C GLY A 50 -21.50 -2.81 -24.23
N LEU A 51 -22.04 -2.56 -23.03
CA LEU A 51 -22.19 -3.60 -22.01
C LEU A 51 -23.50 -4.39 -22.14
N ASP A 52 -24.52 -3.86 -22.79
CA ASP A 52 -25.81 -4.56 -22.98
C ASP A 52 -25.61 -5.91 -23.70
N THR A 53 -24.86 -5.93 -24.82
CA THR A 53 -24.54 -7.17 -25.55
C THR A 53 -23.80 -8.18 -24.67
N VAL A 54 -22.85 -7.71 -23.85
CA VAL A 54 -22.07 -8.55 -22.95
C VAL A 54 -22.95 -9.16 -21.86
N VAL A 55 -23.79 -8.32 -21.22
CA VAL A 55 -24.74 -8.76 -20.19
C VAL A 55 -25.68 -9.81 -20.77
N ARG A 56 -26.26 -9.57 -21.95
CA ARG A 56 -27.12 -10.56 -22.62
C ARG A 56 -26.41 -11.89 -22.87
N GLY A 57 -25.14 -11.85 -23.28
CA GLY A 57 -24.32 -13.05 -23.44
C GLY A 57 -24.12 -13.86 -22.15
N PHE A 58 -24.06 -13.21 -20.98
CA PHE A 58 -24.04 -13.91 -19.69
C PHE A 58 -25.42 -14.42 -19.27
N LEU A 59 -26.49 -13.68 -19.58
CA LEU A 59 -27.87 -14.06 -19.25
C LEU A 59 -28.34 -15.32 -19.99
N ASP A 60 -27.80 -15.60 -21.18
CA ASP A 60 -28.15 -16.80 -21.94
C ASP A 60 -27.49 -18.08 -21.40
N ARG A 61 -26.66 -17.98 -20.35
CA ARG A 61 -26.07 -19.13 -19.66
C ARG A 61 -27.03 -19.73 -18.65
N LYS A 62 -27.03 -21.06 -18.57
CA LYS A 62 -27.91 -21.82 -17.67
C LYS A 62 -27.78 -21.40 -16.20
N ASP A 63 -26.56 -21.10 -15.76
CA ASP A 63 -26.28 -20.75 -14.36
C ASP A 63 -26.82 -19.36 -13.97
N ASN A 64 -27.22 -18.54 -14.95
CA ASN A 64 -27.79 -17.22 -14.75
C ASN A 64 -29.29 -17.14 -15.09
N ALA A 65 -29.93 -18.29 -15.33
CA ALA A 65 -31.34 -18.35 -15.76
C ALA A 65 -32.28 -17.64 -14.78
N ASP A 66 -32.03 -17.76 -13.48
CA ASP A 66 -32.84 -17.15 -12.42
C ASP A 66 -32.83 -15.61 -12.45
N HIS A 67 -31.80 -15.00 -13.06
CA HIS A 67 -31.65 -13.54 -13.18
C HIS A 67 -32.12 -12.99 -14.53
N ARG A 68 -32.41 -13.86 -15.50
CA ARG A 68 -32.61 -13.49 -16.91
C ARG A 68 -33.78 -12.55 -17.13
N ASP A 69 -34.98 -12.93 -16.68
CA ASP A 69 -36.19 -12.15 -16.96
C ASP A 69 -36.16 -10.79 -16.28
N ALA A 70 -35.69 -10.74 -15.02
CA ALA A 70 -35.51 -9.51 -14.26
C ALA A 70 -34.48 -8.56 -14.92
N ALA A 71 -33.31 -9.10 -15.29
CA ALA A 71 -32.26 -8.30 -15.95
C ALA A 71 -32.73 -7.77 -17.31
N LEU A 72 -33.44 -8.57 -18.11
CA LEU A 72 -34.02 -8.14 -19.37
C LEU A 72 -35.10 -7.07 -19.18
N ALA A 73 -35.92 -7.17 -18.13
CA ALA A 73 -36.90 -6.15 -17.79
C ALA A 73 -36.22 -4.81 -17.44
N PHE A 74 -35.15 -4.84 -16.67
CA PHE A 74 -34.36 -3.65 -16.34
C PHE A 74 -33.70 -3.03 -17.57
N LEU A 75 -33.06 -3.83 -18.43
CA LEU A 75 -32.46 -3.35 -19.68
C LEU A 75 -33.49 -2.77 -20.65
N ALA A 76 -34.77 -3.18 -20.55
CA ALA A 76 -35.88 -2.60 -21.28
C ALA A 76 -36.44 -1.30 -20.65
N GLY A 77 -35.82 -0.80 -19.58
CA GLY A 77 -36.19 0.43 -18.88
C GLY A 77 -37.29 0.28 -17.83
N LYS A 78 -37.58 -0.94 -17.36
CA LYS A 78 -38.48 -1.12 -16.20
C LYS A 78 -37.69 -1.00 -14.90
N PRO A 79 -38.24 -0.39 -13.84
CA PRO A 79 -37.60 -0.30 -12.54
C PRO A 79 -37.67 -1.64 -11.80
N ASP A 80 -36.99 -2.66 -12.33
CA ASP A 80 -36.88 -4.00 -11.74
C ASP A 80 -35.62 -4.07 -10.88
N LEU A 81 -35.81 -4.21 -9.56
CA LEU A 81 -34.73 -4.10 -8.58
C LEU A 81 -33.76 -5.30 -8.64
N PRO A 82 -34.20 -6.57 -8.59
CA PRO A 82 -33.33 -7.72 -8.85
C PRO A 82 -32.62 -7.63 -10.22
N GLY A 83 -33.33 -7.14 -11.24
CA GLY A 83 -32.78 -6.93 -12.57
C GLY A 83 -31.63 -5.93 -12.60
N ALA A 84 -31.79 -4.79 -11.92
CA ALA A 84 -30.74 -3.78 -11.79
C ALA A 84 -29.50 -4.34 -11.07
N ALA A 85 -29.71 -5.07 -9.98
CA ALA A 85 -28.62 -5.73 -9.23
C ALA A 85 -27.87 -6.75 -10.09
N ALA A 86 -28.59 -7.55 -10.87
CA ALA A 86 -28.00 -8.52 -11.79
C ALA A 86 -27.16 -7.84 -12.89
N VAL A 87 -27.69 -6.78 -13.52
CA VAL A 87 -26.94 -5.99 -14.51
C VAL A 87 -25.68 -5.37 -13.90
N PHE A 88 -25.73 -4.90 -12.65
CA PHE A 88 -24.53 -4.44 -11.96
C PHE A 88 -23.51 -5.58 -11.78
N GLY A 89 -23.94 -6.78 -11.39
CA GLY A 89 -23.05 -7.94 -11.31
C GLY A 89 -22.36 -8.30 -12.62
N PHE A 90 -23.12 -8.45 -13.70
CA PHE A 90 -22.61 -8.92 -15.00
C PHE A 90 -21.67 -7.94 -15.69
N THR A 91 -21.78 -6.65 -15.41
CA THR A 91 -20.97 -5.62 -16.07
C THR A 91 -19.57 -5.45 -15.48
N ARG A 92 -19.33 -5.94 -14.26
CA ARG A 92 -18.12 -5.62 -13.49
C ARG A 92 -16.82 -6.23 -14.03
N ARG A 93 -16.82 -7.51 -14.40
CA ARG A 93 -15.59 -8.23 -14.80
C ARG A 93 -15.24 -8.00 -16.28
N SER A 94 -16.23 -7.73 -17.12
CA SER A 94 -16.03 -7.45 -18.56
C SER A 94 -15.48 -6.06 -18.86
N ALA A 95 -15.26 -5.25 -17.82
CA ALA A 95 -14.96 -3.84 -17.91
C ALA A 95 -13.90 -3.39 -16.89
N HIS A 96 -12.94 -4.25 -16.49
CA HIS A 96 -11.82 -3.83 -15.64
C HIS A 96 -10.99 -2.66 -16.21
N SER A 97 -11.13 -2.39 -17.51
CA SER A 97 -10.54 -1.24 -18.21
C SER A 97 -11.36 0.04 -18.11
N ILE A 98 -12.59 0.00 -17.57
CA ILE A 98 -13.47 1.16 -17.37
C ILE A 98 -13.29 1.66 -15.94
N PRO A 99 -12.63 2.80 -15.72
CA PRO A 99 -12.50 3.39 -14.39
C PRO A 99 -13.88 3.75 -13.85
N MET A 100 -14.10 3.57 -12.54
CA MET A 100 -15.30 4.07 -11.85
C MET A 100 -16.63 3.48 -12.36
N LEU A 101 -16.62 2.25 -12.90
CA LEU A 101 -17.80 1.63 -13.50
C LEU A 101 -19.00 1.55 -12.54
N ASP A 102 -18.78 1.31 -11.24
CA ASP A 102 -19.84 1.31 -10.22
C ASP A 102 -20.55 2.68 -10.16
N LEU A 103 -19.81 3.80 -10.31
CA LEU A 103 -20.39 5.14 -10.35
C LEU A 103 -21.19 5.40 -11.62
N HIS A 104 -20.69 5.00 -12.79
CA HIS A 104 -21.40 5.19 -14.06
C HIS A 104 -22.76 4.48 -14.07
N ARG A 105 -22.80 3.26 -13.52
CA ARG A 105 -24.03 2.48 -13.34
C ARG A 105 -24.99 3.16 -12.37
N PHE A 106 -24.50 3.54 -11.18
CA PHE A 106 -25.30 4.24 -10.19
C PHE A 106 -25.91 5.53 -10.75
N ASP A 107 -25.11 6.32 -11.47
CA ASP A 107 -25.50 7.58 -12.06
C ASP A 107 -26.56 7.44 -13.16
N ALA A 108 -26.36 6.48 -14.08
CA ALA A 108 -27.33 6.20 -15.14
C ALA A 108 -28.66 5.71 -14.56
N THR A 109 -28.61 4.75 -13.62
CA THR A 109 -29.81 4.26 -12.92
C THR A 109 -30.51 5.38 -12.15
N ALA A 110 -29.76 6.29 -11.50
CA ALA A 110 -30.34 7.41 -10.77
C ALA A 110 -31.01 8.43 -11.71
N ALA A 111 -30.48 8.63 -12.92
CA ALA A 111 -31.10 9.50 -13.92
C ALA A 111 -32.38 8.89 -14.51
N ASP A 112 -32.40 7.58 -14.76
CA ASP A 112 -33.50 6.91 -15.44
C ASP A 112 -34.64 6.52 -14.47
N HIS A 113 -34.33 6.18 -13.21
CA HIS A 113 -35.28 5.65 -12.23
C HIS A 113 -35.32 6.40 -10.89
N GLY A 114 -34.50 7.44 -10.74
CA GLY A 114 -34.41 8.23 -9.51
C GLY A 114 -33.40 7.67 -8.50
N LEU A 115 -32.90 8.57 -7.65
CA LEU A 115 -31.87 8.26 -6.65
C LEU A 115 -32.28 7.19 -5.63
N PRO A 116 -33.53 7.14 -5.10
CA PRO A 116 -33.95 6.08 -4.19
C PRO A 116 -33.87 4.69 -4.83
N PHE A 117 -34.25 4.55 -6.10
CA PHE A 117 -34.14 3.28 -6.82
C PHE A 117 -32.68 2.89 -7.07
N ALA A 118 -31.82 3.84 -7.45
CA ALA A 118 -30.38 3.57 -7.64
C ALA A 118 -29.69 3.12 -6.35
N ALA A 119 -30.03 3.72 -5.21
CA ALA A 119 -29.52 3.30 -3.90
C ALA A 119 -30.00 1.89 -3.52
N ALA A 120 -31.29 1.59 -3.75
CA ALA A 120 -31.85 0.25 -3.57
C ALA A 120 -31.15 -0.78 -4.46
N ALA A 121 -30.94 -0.47 -5.75
CA ALA A 121 -30.25 -1.36 -6.70
C ALA A 121 -28.81 -1.63 -6.29
N LEU A 122 -28.11 -0.61 -5.78
CA LEU A 122 -26.76 -0.79 -5.24
C LEU A 122 -26.76 -1.69 -4.00
N ALA A 123 -27.73 -1.53 -3.10
CA ALA A 123 -27.85 -2.37 -1.92
C ALA A 123 -28.15 -3.83 -2.27
N GLU A 124 -29.06 -4.10 -3.21
CA GLU A 124 -29.33 -5.47 -3.67
C GLU A 124 -28.13 -6.06 -4.42
N PHE A 125 -27.41 -5.27 -5.24
CA PHE A 125 -26.18 -5.72 -5.88
C PHE A 125 -25.14 -6.19 -4.86
N LEU A 126 -24.99 -5.47 -3.74
CA LEU A 126 -24.11 -5.83 -2.64
C LEU A 126 -24.51 -7.11 -1.89
N THR A 127 -25.62 -7.78 -2.24
CA THR A 127 -25.99 -9.10 -1.69
C THR A 127 -25.51 -10.26 -2.55
N LEU A 128 -25.09 -9.99 -3.78
CA LEU A 128 -24.68 -11.00 -4.75
C LEU A 128 -23.17 -11.20 -4.67
N ASP A 129 -22.70 -12.44 -4.79
CA ASP A 129 -21.29 -12.68 -5.15
C ASP A 129 -21.16 -12.85 -6.65
N VAL A 130 -20.05 -12.35 -7.19
CA VAL A 130 -19.75 -12.38 -8.62
C VAL A 130 -18.63 -13.39 -8.83
N VAL A 131 -19.01 -14.61 -9.20
CA VAL A 131 -18.07 -15.70 -9.42
C VAL A 131 -17.60 -15.66 -10.86
N THR A 132 -16.28 -15.73 -11.03
CA THR A 132 -15.66 -15.77 -12.35
C THR A 132 -14.63 -16.86 -12.45
N ASP A 133 -14.48 -17.45 -13.62
CA ASP A 133 -13.38 -18.38 -13.88
C ASP A 133 -12.02 -17.64 -13.95
N SER A 134 -10.96 -18.45 -14.00
CA SER A 134 -9.58 -17.96 -14.09
C SER A 134 -9.31 -17.15 -15.36
N LEU A 135 -10.10 -17.38 -16.42
CA LEU A 135 -10.04 -16.69 -17.72
C LEU A 135 -10.85 -15.38 -17.74
N GLY A 136 -11.85 -15.24 -16.86
CA GLY A 136 -12.79 -14.11 -16.83
C GLY A 136 -13.90 -14.22 -17.89
N GLU A 137 -13.97 -15.34 -18.60
CA GLU A 137 -14.97 -15.61 -19.64
C GLU A 137 -16.28 -16.12 -19.02
N TYR A 138 -16.23 -16.60 -17.78
CA TYR A 138 -17.40 -16.97 -16.99
C TYR A 138 -17.73 -15.93 -15.93
N VAL A 139 -19.00 -15.53 -15.87
CA VAL A 139 -19.57 -14.70 -14.79
C VAL A 139 -20.89 -15.32 -14.37
N ALA A 140 -20.99 -15.69 -13.10
CA ALA A 140 -22.22 -16.13 -12.46
C ALA A 140 -22.50 -15.30 -11.21
N LEU A 141 -23.78 -15.08 -10.93
CA LEU A 141 -24.24 -14.36 -9.75
C LEU A 141 -24.85 -15.33 -8.75
N LEU A 142 -24.18 -15.50 -7.62
CA LEU A 142 -24.63 -16.41 -6.57
C LEU A 142 -25.22 -15.62 -5.40
N PRO A 143 -26.38 -16.02 -4.89
CA PRO A 143 -26.85 -15.52 -3.60
C PRO A 143 -25.92 -16.04 -2.50
N HIS A 144 -25.66 -15.21 -1.49
CA HIS A 144 -24.87 -15.61 -0.33
C HIS A 144 -25.62 -15.44 0.98
N THR A 145 -25.11 -16.11 2.01
CA THR A 145 -25.46 -15.81 3.41
C THR A 145 -24.53 -14.71 3.92
N PHE A 146 -24.91 -14.04 5.01
CA PHE A 146 -24.02 -13.05 5.64
C PHE A 146 -22.65 -13.65 6.04
N GLN A 147 -22.62 -14.94 6.43
CA GLN A 147 -21.39 -15.63 6.83
C GLN A 147 -20.42 -15.85 5.65
N ASP A 148 -20.96 -16.29 4.50
CA ASP A 148 -20.15 -16.68 3.34
C ASP A 148 -19.90 -15.54 2.36
N HIS A 149 -20.47 -14.36 2.62
CA HIS A 149 -20.41 -13.24 1.68
C HIS A 149 -19.02 -12.61 1.65
N ARG A 150 -18.47 -12.41 0.43
CA ARG A 150 -17.07 -12.04 0.23
C ARG A 150 -16.88 -10.62 -0.30
N LEU A 151 -17.85 -10.00 -0.96
CA LEU A 151 -17.68 -8.67 -1.58
C LEU A 151 -16.35 -8.47 -2.33
N GLY A 152 -15.69 -9.55 -2.82
CA GLY A 152 -14.28 -9.50 -3.26
C GLY A 152 -14.07 -8.58 -4.47
N HIS A 153 -14.90 -8.78 -5.50
CA HIS A 153 -15.94 -7.80 -5.73
C HIS A 153 -15.53 -6.32 -5.77
N VAL A 154 -15.91 -5.64 -4.68
CA VAL A 154 -15.85 -4.20 -4.37
C VAL A 154 -14.68 -3.78 -3.49
N VAL A 155 -13.82 -4.72 -3.08
CA VAL A 155 -12.65 -4.40 -2.27
C VAL A 155 -11.70 -3.47 -3.04
N GLY A 156 -11.18 -2.43 -2.36
CA GLY A 156 -10.23 -1.46 -2.93
C GLY A 156 -10.85 -0.40 -3.86
N THR A 157 -12.17 -0.39 -4.03
CA THR A 157 -12.87 0.62 -4.85
C THR A 157 -13.20 1.87 -4.03
N ASN A 158 -12.93 3.06 -4.59
CA ASN A 158 -13.26 4.34 -3.97
C ASN A 158 -14.67 4.84 -4.35
N GLU A 159 -15.31 4.15 -5.30
CA GLU A 159 -16.63 4.42 -5.84
C GLU A 159 -17.71 4.45 -4.74
N PHE A 160 -17.70 3.47 -3.83
CA PHE A 160 -18.68 3.42 -2.73
C PHE A 160 -18.55 4.60 -1.78
N ALA A 161 -17.32 5.03 -1.47
CA ALA A 161 -17.11 6.22 -0.65
C ALA A 161 -17.68 7.47 -1.33
N ALA A 162 -17.57 7.56 -2.66
CA ALA A 162 -18.14 8.66 -3.43
C ALA A 162 -19.68 8.62 -3.48
N VAL A 163 -20.31 7.44 -3.61
CA VAL A 163 -21.77 7.28 -3.51
C VAL A 163 -22.27 7.70 -2.13
N ARG A 164 -21.64 7.22 -1.05
CA ARG A 164 -22.02 7.56 0.32
C ARG A 164 -21.89 9.06 0.59
N SER A 165 -20.80 9.69 0.13
CA SER A 165 -20.63 11.14 0.23
C SER A 165 -21.70 11.92 -0.53
N HIS A 166 -22.14 11.43 -1.70
CA HIS A 166 -23.26 12.02 -2.44
C HIS A 166 -24.58 11.91 -1.66
N ILE A 167 -24.91 10.73 -1.13
CA ILE A 167 -26.13 10.49 -0.34
C ILE A 167 -26.12 11.34 0.94
N ALA A 168 -25.00 11.40 1.66
CA ALA A 168 -24.86 12.20 2.88
C ALA A 168 -25.04 13.71 2.65
N ALA A 169 -24.70 14.20 1.44
CA ALA A 169 -24.84 15.60 1.03
C ALA A 169 -26.24 15.98 0.52
N LEU A 170 -27.19 15.04 0.49
CA LEU A 170 -28.56 15.32 0.10
C LEU A 170 -29.27 16.18 1.16
N PRO A 171 -30.27 16.99 0.77
CA PRO A 171 -31.16 17.67 1.69
C PRO A 171 -32.07 16.63 2.33
N ASP A 172 -32.63 17.00 3.47
CA ASP A 172 -33.35 16.09 4.35
C ASP A 172 -34.48 15.32 3.66
N ALA A 173 -35.22 15.97 2.75
CA ALA A 173 -36.30 15.34 2.01
C ALA A 173 -35.81 14.28 0.99
N GLU A 174 -34.75 14.58 0.22
CA GLU A 174 -34.19 13.61 -0.74
C GLU A 174 -33.50 12.45 0.00
N TYR A 175 -32.80 12.75 1.10
CA TYR A 175 -32.20 11.73 1.97
C TYR A 175 -33.28 10.80 2.56
N ALA A 176 -34.35 11.36 3.13
CA ALA A 176 -35.46 10.58 3.67
C ALA A 176 -36.11 9.68 2.61
N ALA A 177 -36.21 10.13 1.35
CA ALA A 177 -36.71 9.30 0.26
C ALA A 177 -35.79 8.10 -0.04
N VAL A 178 -34.47 8.29 0.01
CA VAL A 178 -33.49 7.20 -0.13
C VAL A 178 -33.63 6.20 1.02
N ILE A 179 -33.69 6.68 2.27
CA ILE A 179 -33.88 5.83 3.45
C ILE A 179 -35.20 5.06 3.39
N ALA A 180 -36.29 5.70 2.95
CA ALA A 180 -37.59 5.07 2.77
C ALA A 180 -37.58 3.95 1.71
N ALA A 181 -36.76 4.07 0.67
CA ALA A 181 -36.59 3.01 -0.33
C ALA A 181 -35.70 1.85 0.16
N LEU A 182 -34.71 2.15 1.01
CA LEU A 182 -33.79 1.14 1.57
C LEU A 182 -34.41 0.35 2.73
N ALA A 183 -35.23 0.98 3.56
CA ALA A 183 -35.76 0.36 4.77
C ALA A 183 -36.50 -0.98 4.53
N PRO A 184 -37.38 -1.12 3.51
CA PRO A 184 -38.09 -2.38 3.24
C PRO A 184 -37.17 -3.53 2.80
N LEU A 185 -35.96 -3.24 2.31
CA LEU A 185 -35.00 -4.25 1.88
C LEU A 185 -34.32 -4.95 3.05
N ARG A 186 -34.42 -4.43 4.27
CA ARG A 186 -33.76 -4.97 5.48
C ARG A 186 -34.41 -6.26 6.00
N THR A 187 -34.57 -7.28 5.15
CA THR A 187 -35.34 -8.51 5.43
C THR A 187 -34.54 -9.62 6.10
N ASP A 188 -33.22 -9.60 5.97
CA ASP A 188 -32.30 -10.61 6.49
C ASP A 188 -30.93 -9.97 6.85
N PRO A 189 -30.05 -10.68 7.58
CA PRO A 189 -28.77 -10.11 8.01
C PRO A 189 -27.88 -9.60 6.87
N LEU A 190 -27.85 -10.29 5.72
CA LEU A 190 -27.02 -9.87 4.59
C LEU A 190 -27.56 -8.57 3.97
N ARG A 191 -28.88 -8.46 3.79
CA ARG A 191 -29.49 -7.21 3.30
C ARG A 191 -29.38 -6.06 4.30
N ARG A 192 -29.52 -6.34 5.61
CA ARG A 192 -29.25 -5.33 6.65
C ARG A 192 -27.82 -4.81 6.56
N PHE A 193 -26.84 -5.69 6.39
CA PHE A 193 -25.45 -5.32 6.16
C PHE A 193 -25.30 -4.47 4.89
N ALA A 194 -25.77 -4.95 3.74
CA ALA A 194 -25.66 -4.25 2.45
C ALA A 194 -26.29 -2.85 2.46
N VAL A 195 -27.50 -2.72 3.01
CA VAL A 195 -28.18 -1.42 3.18
C VAL A 195 -27.38 -0.48 4.08
N SER A 196 -26.81 -0.99 5.18
CA SER A 196 -26.02 -0.20 6.12
C SER A 196 -24.66 0.22 5.54
N LEU A 197 -24.14 -0.51 4.54
CA LEU A 197 -22.99 -0.04 3.76
C LEU A 197 -23.34 1.16 2.88
N VAL A 198 -24.55 1.23 2.31
CA VAL A 198 -25.00 2.34 1.46
C VAL A 198 -25.40 3.57 2.29
N ALA A 199 -26.08 3.35 3.42
CA ALA A 199 -26.55 4.40 4.33
C ALA A 199 -25.94 4.25 5.74
N PRO A 200 -24.62 4.46 5.90
CA PRO A 200 -23.94 4.25 7.19
C PRO A 200 -24.25 5.35 8.22
N ASP A 201 -25.03 6.37 7.85
CA ASP A 201 -25.39 7.50 8.70
C ASP A 201 -26.70 7.26 9.49
N GLU A 202 -27.32 6.08 9.34
CA GLU A 202 -28.42 5.59 10.17
C GLU A 202 -27.84 4.77 11.34
N PRO A 203 -27.65 5.34 12.55
CA PRO A 203 -26.83 4.70 13.58
C PRO A 203 -27.46 3.40 14.12
N ALA A 204 -28.79 3.37 14.28
CA ALA A 204 -29.50 2.19 14.74
C ALA A 204 -29.37 1.00 13.76
N TRP A 205 -29.24 1.28 12.46
CA TRP A 205 -29.02 0.24 11.46
C TRP A 205 -27.62 -0.33 11.55
N LEU A 206 -26.62 0.53 11.80
CA LEU A 206 -25.24 0.12 11.97
C LEU A 206 -25.03 -0.67 13.28
N ASP A 207 -25.65 -0.23 14.38
CA ASP A 207 -25.62 -0.95 15.67
C ASP A 207 -26.20 -2.36 15.53
N GLU A 208 -27.34 -2.51 14.82
CA GLU A 208 -27.95 -3.81 14.55
C GLU A 208 -26.99 -4.74 13.77
N VAL A 209 -26.34 -4.23 12.71
CA VAL A 209 -25.41 -5.02 11.90
C VAL A 209 -24.13 -5.38 12.66
N CYS A 210 -23.62 -4.48 13.50
CA CYS A 210 -22.49 -4.78 14.39
C CYS A 210 -22.83 -5.92 15.36
N ALA A 211 -24.00 -5.89 16.00
CA ALA A 211 -24.43 -6.98 16.87
C ALA A 211 -24.61 -8.31 16.12
N GLU A 212 -25.14 -8.27 14.89
CA GLU A 212 -25.24 -9.46 14.02
C GLU A 212 -23.86 -9.99 13.61
N HIS A 213 -22.91 -9.10 13.35
CA HIS A 213 -21.51 -9.45 13.05
C HIS A 213 -20.89 -10.22 14.22
N ARG A 214 -20.99 -9.69 15.45
CA ARG A 214 -20.53 -10.37 16.67
C ARG A 214 -21.14 -11.77 16.82
N ALA A 215 -22.45 -11.89 16.59
CA ALA A 215 -23.17 -13.14 16.76
C ALA A 215 -22.83 -14.20 15.70
N GLN A 216 -22.69 -13.78 14.44
CA GLN A 216 -22.56 -14.70 13.31
C GLN A 216 -21.12 -14.95 12.87
N LYS A 217 -20.17 -14.09 13.26
CA LYS A 217 -18.74 -14.15 12.91
C LYS A 217 -18.52 -14.36 11.40
N PRO A 218 -18.98 -13.42 10.56
CA PRO A 218 -18.92 -13.55 9.10
C PRO A 218 -17.47 -13.43 8.58
N SER A 219 -17.32 -13.54 7.26
CA SER A 219 -16.01 -13.46 6.60
C SER A 219 -15.23 -12.16 6.92
N GLN A 220 -13.90 -12.22 6.76
CA GLN A 220 -12.99 -11.06 6.90
C GLN A 220 -13.39 -9.84 6.04
N TYR A 221 -14.11 -10.06 4.93
CA TYR A 221 -14.54 -8.98 4.06
C TYR A 221 -15.63 -8.13 4.72
N ALA A 222 -16.59 -8.76 5.41
CA ALA A 222 -17.62 -8.04 6.15
C ALA A 222 -16.98 -7.15 7.23
N THR A 223 -16.01 -7.67 7.99
CA THR A 223 -15.24 -6.90 8.97
C THR A 223 -14.54 -5.71 8.32
N HIS A 224 -13.84 -5.93 7.19
CA HIS A 224 -13.13 -4.87 6.48
C HIS A 224 -14.07 -3.71 6.08
N PHE A 225 -15.27 -4.00 5.55
CA PHE A 225 -16.23 -2.95 5.21
C PHE A 225 -16.83 -2.25 6.43
N LEU A 226 -17.10 -2.96 7.52
CA LEU A 226 -17.63 -2.36 8.75
C LEU A 226 -16.60 -1.43 9.41
N VAL A 227 -15.33 -1.79 9.47
CA VAL A 227 -14.26 -0.93 10.03
C VAL A 227 -14.17 0.42 9.31
N GLN A 228 -14.51 0.47 8.03
CA GLN A 228 -14.57 1.73 7.25
C GLN A 228 -15.76 2.63 7.62
N ILE A 229 -16.77 2.12 8.32
CA ILE A 229 -18.01 2.85 8.61
C ILE A 229 -18.43 2.90 10.09
N VAL A 230 -17.83 2.14 10.98
CA VAL A 230 -18.10 2.28 12.42
C VAL A 230 -17.70 3.68 12.91
N THR A 231 -18.44 4.22 13.87
CA THR A 231 -18.22 5.58 14.38
C THR A 231 -18.12 5.63 15.90
N THR A 232 -18.40 4.53 16.59
CA THR A 232 -18.33 4.45 18.05
C THR A 232 -17.41 3.31 18.49
N PRO A 233 -16.80 3.41 19.68
CA PRO A 233 -16.02 2.31 20.26
C PRO A 233 -16.85 1.03 20.44
N ALA A 234 -18.11 1.15 20.90
CA ALA A 234 -19.00 0.01 21.10
C ALA A 234 -19.25 -0.78 19.79
N GLN A 235 -19.45 -0.08 18.67
CA GLN A 235 -19.57 -0.71 17.34
C GLN A 235 -18.29 -1.43 16.94
N LEU A 236 -17.11 -0.90 17.30
CA LEU A 236 -15.83 -1.57 17.04
C LEU A 236 -15.64 -2.80 17.93
N ASP A 237 -16.06 -2.75 19.20
CA ASP A 237 -16.03 -3.90 20.13
C ASP A 237 -16.93 -5.06 19.68
N ASP A 238 -17.92 -4.78 18.83
CA ASP A 238 -18.78 -5.77 18.17
C ASP A 238 -18.09 -6.47 16.99
N LEU A 239 -17.00 -5.91 16.46
CA LEU A 239 -16.23 -6.50 15.38
C LEU A 239 -15.10 -7.36 15.97
N ASP A 240 -14.66 -8.36 15.20
CA ASP A 240 -13.38 -9.03 15.45
C ASP A 240 -12.29 -8.33 14.63
N PRO A 241 -11.44 -7.48 15.24
CA PRO A 241 -10.46 -6.71 14.50
C PRO A 241 -9.36 -7.60 13.88
N SER A 242 -9.19 -8.84 14.34
CA SER A 242 -8.23 -9.80 13.76
C SER A 242 -8.64 -10.27 12.36
N LEU A 243 -9.92 -10.09 12.02
CA LEU A 243 -10.47 -10.36 10.70
C LEU A 243 -10.35 -9.15 9.76
N VAL A 244 -9.69 -8.06 10.16
CA VAL A 244 -9.37 -6.97 9.24
C VAL A 244 -8.32 -7.44 8.25
N TYR A 245 -8.64 -7.31 6.96
CA TYR A 245 -7.85 -7.83 5.85
C TYR A 245 -6.36 -7.46 5.96
N PRO A 246 -5.43 -8.44 5.92
CA PRO A 246 -3.99 -8.16 6.00
C PRO A 246 -3.55 -7.46 4.71
N ARG A 247 -3.03 -6.23 4.83
CA ARG A 247 -2.70 -5.22 3.78
C ARG A 247 -3.70 -4.05 3.65
N TRP A 248 -4.38 -3.71 4.74
CA TRP A 248 -5.26 -2.52 4.85
C TRP A 248 -4.53 -1.28 5.41
N VAL A 249 -3.24 -1.11 5.08
CA VAL A 249 -2.41 -0.06 5.70
C VAL A 249 -2.10 1.04 4.69
N ASP A 250 -3.14 1.68 4.15
CA ASP A 250 -2.96 2.93 3.41
C ASP A 250 -3.14 4.16 4.32
N THR A 251 -2.51 5.28 3.97
CA THR A 251 -2.58 6.50 4.77
C THR A 251 -4.00 7.06 4.87
N ALA A 252 -4.84 6.89 3.84
CA ALA A 252 -6.19 7.42 3.84
C ALA A 252 -7.12 6.64 4.78
N GLU A 253 -6.99 5.32 4.80
CA GLU A 253 -7.76 4.40 5.64
C GLU A 253 -7.41 4.56 7.11
N VAL A 254 -6.11 4.61 7.44
CA VAL A 254 -5.65 4.87 8.81
C VAL A 254 -6.09 6.25 9.30
N ALA A 255 -5.96 7.28 8.44
CA ALA A 255 -6.40 8.63 8.76
C ALA A 255 -7.90 8.71 9.02
N ASP A 256 -8.71 8.07 8.18
CA ASP A 256 -10.17 8.03 8.33
C ASP A 256 -10.57 7.28 9.61
N LEU A 257 -9.92 6.15 9.91
CA LEU A 257 -10.19 5.36 11.11
C LEU A 257 -9.93 6.16 12.39
N ILE A 258 -8.72 6.72 12.55
CA ILE A 258 -8.40 7.48 13.76
C ILE A 258 -9.14 8.83 13.78
N GLY A 259 -9.50 9.39 12.63
CA GLY A 259 -10.33 10.58 12.54
C GLY A 259 -11.76 10.35 13.04
N ARG A 260 -12.30 9.14 12.86
CA ARG A 260 -13.62 8.73 13.36
C ARG A 260 -13.61 8.29 14.83
N LEU A 261 -12.62 7.47 15.22
CA LEU A 261 -12.62 6.77 16.50
C LEU A 261 -11.62 7.32 17.53
N GLY A 262 -10.70 8.20 17.10
CA GLY A 262 -9.61 8.68 17.95
C GLY A 262 -8.82 7.51 18.54
N ALA A 263 -8.65 7.52 19.86
CA ALA A 263 -7.93 6.49 20.58
C ALA A 263 -8.57 5.09 20.51
N ALA A 264 -9.87 4.99 20.29
CA ALA A 264 -10.56 3.69 20.21
C ALA A 264 -10.14 2.87 18.98
N ALA A 265 -9.47 3.48 17.99
CA ALA A 265 -8.90 2.79 16.84
C ALA A 265 -7.70 1.89 17.19
N LEU A 266 -7.13 2.01 18.39
CA LEU A 266 -5.86 1.39 18.76
C LEU A 266 -5.80 -0.14 18.54
N PRO A 267 -6.81 -0.95 18.91
CA PRO A 267 -6.77 -2.40 18.70
C PRO A 267 -6.62 -2.79 17.23
N VAL A 268 -7.22 -2.01 16.31
CA VAL A 268 -7.09 -2.23 14.87
C VAL A 268 -5.66 -1.94 14.41
N LEU A 269 -5.08 -0.82 14.87
CA LEU A 269 -3.71 -0.43 14.51
C LEU A 269 -2.67 -1.42 15.04
N GLU A 270 -2.86 -1.90 16.28
CA GLU A 270 -1.98 -2.88 16.92
C GLU A 270 -1.90 -4.19 16.12
N LEU A 271 -3.05 -4.70 15.66
CA LEU A 271 -3.08 -5.92 14.85
C LEU A 271 -2.34 -5.77 13.53
N GLN A 272 -2.41 -4.59 12.90
CA GLN A 272 -1.66 -4.33 11.66
C GLN A 272 -0.13 -4.37 11.88
N LEU A 273 0.36 -4.18 13.11
CA LEU A 273 1.80 -4.30 13.43
C LEU A 273 2.30 -5.74 13.50
N THR A 274 1.41 -6.75 13.46
CA THR A 274 1.79 -8.17 13.51
C THR A 274 2.19 -8.75 12.14
N GLY A 275 1.78 -8.10 11.05
CA GLY A 275 2.06 -8.51 9.68
C GLY A 275 3.37 -7.96 9.12
N TYR A 276 3.73 -8.40 7.91
CA TYR A 276 4.74 -7.73 7.11
C TYR A 276 4.22 -6.34 6.71
N LEU A 277 5.03 -5.31 6.96
CA LEU A 277 4.76 -3.94 6.55
C LEU A 277 5.90 -3.45 5.66
N ASP A 278 5.58 -2.68 4.63
CA ASP A 278 6.58 -1.91 3.90
C ASP A 278 7.01 -0.65 4.69
N ALA A 279 7.95 0.13 4.13
CA ALA A 279 8.46 1.32 4.79
C ALA A 279 7.43 2.45 4.94
N ASN A 280 6.52 2.61 3.98
CA ASN A 280 5.47 3.63 4.00
C ASN A 280 4.32 3.23 4.94
N GLU A 281 3.97 1.95 4.96
CA GLU A 281 2.97 1.37 5.86
C GLU A 281 3.42 1.51 7.32
N ARG A 282 4.67 1.13 7.64
CA ARG A 282 5.26 1.35 8.98
C ARG A 282 5.22 2.83 9.38
N LYS A 283 5.64 3.72 8.49
CA LYS A 283 5.63 5.16 8.73
C LYS A 283 4.22 5.68 9.02
N THR A 284 3.23 5.18 8.30
CA THR A 284 1.82 5.54 8.47
C THR A 284 1.30 5.10 9.85
N LEU A 285 1.53 3.85 10.24
CA LEU A 285 1.07 3.33 11.54
C LEU A 285 1.78 4.02 12.71
N PHE A 286 3.10 4.14 12.67
CA PHE A 286 3.83 4.81 13.76
C PHE A 286 3.46 6.29 13.91
N ARG A 287 3.18 6.98 12.79
CA ARG A 287 2.63 8.34 12.84
C ARG A 287 1.24 8.40 13.46
N ALA A 288 0.39 7.40 13.21
CA ALA A 288 -0.94 7.32 13.83
C ALA A 288 -0.84 7.08 15.33
N LEU A 289 0.01 6.14 15.77
CA LEU A 289 0.26 5.87 17.19
C LEU A 289 0.79 7.11 17.92
N ALA A 290 1.72 7.85 17.29
CA ALA A 290 2.29 9.07 17.87
C ALA A 290 1.27 10.22 18.03
N ALA A 291 0.11 10.15 17.38
CA ALA A 291 -0.98 11.12 17.51
C ALA A 291 -2.03 10.74 18.58
N ILE A 292 -2.06 9.48 19.02
CA ILE A 292 -3.07 8.96 19.95
C ILE A 292 -2.62 9.24 21.42
N PRO A 293 -3.41 9.97 22.23
CA PRO A 293 -3.06 10.35 23.59
C PRO A 293 -3.33 9.21 24.60
N THR A 294 -2.75 8.03 24.39
CA THR A 294 -2.89 6.90 25.32
C THR A 294 -1.55 6.27 25.66
N ASP A 295 -1.46 5.74 26.89
CA ASP A 295 -0.25 5.03 27.35
C ASP A 295 0.02 3.80 26.47
N ALA A 296 -1.03 3.06 26.09
CA ALA A 296 -0.92 1.89 25.22
C ALA A 296 -0.39 2.22 23.80
N ALA A 297 -0.74 3.38 23.22
CA ALA A 297 -0.20 3.77 21.91
C ALA A 297 1.30 4.10 22.00
N LEU A 298 1.71 4.75 23.08
CA LEU A 298 3.12 5.03 23.35
C LEU A 298 3.91 3.74 23.64
N ASP A 299 3.33 2.83 24.40
CA ASP A 299 3.91 1.52 24.69
C ASP A 299 4.21 0.74 23.40
N LEU A 300 3.28 0.72 22.44
CA LEU A 300 3.50 0.06 21.14
C LEU A 300 4.68 0.64 20.33
N LEU A 301 4.96 1.94 20.47
CA LEU A 301 6.13 2.59 19.86
C LEU A 301 7.41 2.23 20.61
N LEU A 302 7.38 2.25 21.95
CA LEU A 302 8.54 1.94 22.78
C LEU A 302 8.95 0.47 22.74
N ASP A 303 7.99 -0.44 22.58
CA ASP A 303 8.26 -1.87 22.40
C ASP A 303 8.98 -2.17 21.08
N ARG A 304 9.02 -1.20 20.16
CA ARG A 304 9.70 -1.26 18.85
C ARG A 304 10.78 -0.19 18.71
N ILE A 305 11.29 0.34 19.83
CA ILE A 305 12.23 1.47 19.83
C ILE A 305 13.54 1.15 19.09
N ASP A 306 13.85 -0.12 18.85
CA ASP A 306 14.97 -0.60 18.05
C ASP A 306 14.83 -0.27 16.54
N ASP A 307 13.60 -0.19 16.01
CA ASP A 307 13.33 0.32 14.66
C ASP A 307 13.60 1.84 14.60
N PRO A 308 14.51 2.31 13.71
CA PRO A 308 14.78 3.74 13.55
C PRO A 308 13.54 4.59 13.22
N THR A 309 12.56 4.01 12.52
CA THR A 309 11.30 4.68 12.16
C THR A 309 10.43 4.85 13.40
N ALA A 310 10.29 3.79 14.21
CA ALA A 310 9.54 3.84 15.46
C ALA A 310 10.18 4.81 16.46
N MET A 311 11.52 4.81 16.58
CA MET A 311 12.26 5.76 17.43
C MET A 311 11.92 7.22 17.09
N GLY A 312 11.92 7.57 15.80
CA GLY A 312 11.56 8.93 15.37
C GLY A 312 10.14 9.33 15.80
N TYR A 313 9.18 8.42 15.64
CA TYR A 313 7.80 8.65 16.06
C TYR A 313 7.59 8.59 17.58
N ALA A 314 8.39 7.82 18.30
CA ALA A 314 8.39 7.80 19.76
C ALA A 314 8.89 9.12 20.35
N MET A 315 9.91 9.75 19.74
CA MET A 315 10.35 11.10 20.12
C MET A 315 9.28 12.15 19.82
N GLU A 316 8.64 12.05 18.65
CA GLU A 316 7.49 12.88 18.29
C GLU A 316 6.31 12.73 19.26
N ALA A 317 6.02 11.51 19.72
CA ALA A 317 4.99 11.24 20.72
C ALA A 317 5.40 11.79 22.10
N ALA A 318 6.67 11.62 22.48
CA ALA A 318 7.19 12.10 23.77
C ALA A 318 7.21 13.64 23.86
N ALA A 319 7.42 14.35 22.76
CA ALA A 319 7.29 15.81 22.73
C ALA A 319 5.84 16.27 22.96
N ARG A 320 4.84 15.48 22.51
CA ARG A 320 3.41 15.75 22.68
C ARG A 320 2.88 15.30 24.05
N PHE A 321 3.37 14.17 24.53
CA PHE A 321 2.91 13.47 25.73
C PHE A 321 4.11 13.21 26.69
N PRO A 322 4.79 14.26 27.20
CA PRO A 322 6.05 14.11 27.92
C PRO A 322 5.91 13.41 29.28
N GLN A 323 4.83 13.60 30.01
CA GLN A 323 4.55 12.87 31.26
C GLN A 323 4.19 11.40 30.99
N ARG A 324 3.44 11.07 29.93
CA ARG A 324 3.23 9.66 29.52
C ARG A 324 4.56 8.99 29.15
N ALA A 325 5.41 9.68 28.39
CA ALA A 325 6.73 9.20 28.01
C ALA A 325 7.65 8.93 29.21
N LEU A 326 7.64 9.81 30.21
CA LEU A 326 8.39 9.59 31.45
C LEU A 326 7.92 8.34 32.19
N ARG A 327 6.60 8.18 32.36
CA ARG A 327 6.03 6.99 33.03
C ARG A 327 6.37 5.71 32.26
N ALA A 328 6.18 5.70 30.94
CA ALA A 328 6.42 4.54 30.08
C ALA A 328 7.89 4.17 29.96
N ALA A 329 8.79 5.16 29.93
CA ALA A 329 10.24 4.93 29.95
C ALA A 329 10.69 4.41 31.33
N ALA A 330 10.27 5.06 32.43
CA ALA A 330 10.61 4.64 33.79
C ALA A 330 10.18 3.19 34.08
N ALA A 331 9.05 2.74 33.54
CA ALA A 331 8.59 1.36 33.68
C ALA A 331 9.49 0.34 32.93
N ARG A 332 10.16 0.75 31.86
CA ARG A 332 11.01 -0.12 31.02
C ARG A 332 12.49 -0.10 31.40
N LEU A 333 12.96 0.93 32.08
CA LEU A 333 14.37 1.06 32.48
C LEU A 333 14.88 -0.09 33.37
N PRO A 334 14.12 -0.59 34.37
CA PRO A 334 14.54 -1.74 35.17
C PRO A 334 14.70 -2.99 34.31
N GLY A 335 15.91 -3.55 34.25
CA GLY A 335 16.18 -4.76 33.47
C GLY A 335 16.30 -4.57 31.95
N ALA A 336 16.22 -3.33 31.44
CA ALA A 336 16.45 -3.07 30.01
C ALA A 336 17.90 -3.42 29.60
N GLU A 337 18.02 -4.11 28.47
CA GLU A 337 19.27 -4.35 27.77
C GLU A 337 20.00 -3.02 27.45
N PRO A 338 21.35 -3.00 27.41
CA PRO A 338 22.13 -1.78 27.26
C PRO A 338 21.74 -0.92 26.04
N GLU A 339 21.43 -1.54 24.91
CA GLU A 339 21.04 -0.82 23.68
C GLU A 339 19.65 -0.19 23.78
N ILE A 340 18.69 -0.87 24.41
CA ILE A 340 17.35 -0.32 24.67
C ILE A 340 17.46 0.83 25.68
N ARG A 341 18.27 0.66 26.74
CA ARG A 341 18.54 1.72 27.71
C ARG A 341 19.08 2.98 27.03
N LYS A 342 20.08 2.86 26.14
CA LYS A 342 20.61 4.00 25.38
C LYS A 342 19.53 4.72 24.56
N ARG A 343 18.62 3.97 23.93
CA ARG A 343 17.53 4.55 23.12
C ARG A 343 16.49 5.25 23.98
N LEU A 344 16.11 4.66 25.11
CA LEU A 344 15.22 5.31 26.08
C LEU A 344 15.87 6.60 26.62
N THR A 345 17.15 6.58 26.97
CA THR A 345 17.90 7.79 27.36
C THR A 345 17.90 8.85 26.25
N ALA A 346 18.14 8.46 25.00
CA ALA A 346 18.08 9.38 23.87
C ALA A 346 16.69 10.00 23.67
N LEU A 347 15.61 9.23 23.88
CA LEU A 347 14.24 9.73 23.86
C LEU A 347 14.00 10.75 24.98
N LEU A 348 14.49 10.50 26.19
CA LEU A 348 14.37 11.45 27.31
C LEU A 348 15.07 12.79 27.02
N TYR A 349 16.19 12.75 26.31
CA TYR A 349 16.92 13.95 25.88
C TYR A 349 16.37 14.63 24.62
N SER A 350 15.33 14.08 24.00
CA SER A 350 14.81 14.57 22.71
C SER A 350 14.14 15.94 22.80
N ASP A 351 13.55 16.26 23.96
CA ASP A 351 12.86 17.53 24.21
C ASP A 351 13.15 18.02 25.64
N PRO A 352 13.58 19.29 25.83
CA PRO A 352 13.84 19.85 27.16
C PRO A 352 12.62 19.84 28.10
N VAL A 353 11.39 19.83 27.57
CA VAL A 353 10.16 19.74 28.37
C VAL A 353 10.11 18.44 29.17
N ILE A 354 10.62 17.34 28.60
CA ILE A 354 10.60 16.00 29.21
C ILE A 354 11.40 15.98 30.51
N LEU A 355 12.69 16.35 30.45
CA LEU A 355 13.58 16.34 31.62
C LEU A 355 13.51 17.62 32.47
N GLY A 356 12.70 18.61 32.07
CA GLY A 356 12.46 19.83 32.83
C GLY A 356 11.10 19.80 33.55
N PRO A 357 10.12 20.59 33.08
CA PRO A 357 8.83 20.73 33.75
C PRO A 357 8.04 19.41 33.88
N ALA A 358 8.14 18.50 32.91
CA ALA A 358 7.38 17.24 32.96
C ALA A 358 7.92 16.30 34.05
N LEU A 359 9.25 16.16 34.15
CA LEU A 359 9.90 15.38 35.21
C LEU A 359 9.63 15.98 36.60
N ALA A 360 9.63 17.31 36.71
CA ALA A 360 9.30 17.98 37.96
C ALA A 360 7.86 17.68 38.44
N ALA A 361 6.91 17.52 37.51
CA ALA A 361 5.52 17.19 37.80
C ALA A 361 5.26 15.69 38.11
N GLN A 362 6.24 14.79 37.89
CA GLN A 362 6.09 13.35 38.14
C GLN A 362 6.08 12.98 39.63
N ASN A 363 5.80 11.71 39.93
CA ASN A 363 6.02 11.15 41.26
C ASN A 363 7.50 10.80 41.52
N ASP A 364 7.85 10.56 42.78
CA ASP A 364 9.22 10.25 43.19
C ASP A 364 9.79 8.97 42.56
N ALA A 365 8.94 7.97 42.33
CA ALA A 365 9.36 6.69 41.74
C ALA A 365 9.85 6.89 40.29
N VAL A 366 9.10 7.62 39.48
CA VAL A 366 9.48 7.97 38.11
C VAL A 366 10.72 8.86 38.11
N ARG A 367 10.78 9.89 38.96
CA ARG A 367 11.98 10.74 39.09
C ARG A 367 13.22 9.93 39.38
N THR A 368 13.17 9.08 40.40
CA THR A 368 14.29 8.24 40.81
C THR A 368 14.74 7.32 39.67
N ALA A 369 13.80 6.65 38.98
CA ALA A 369 14.13 5.76 37.87
C ALA A 369 14.83 6.52 36.72
N ILE A 370 14.35 7.71 36.37
CA ILE A 370 14.93 8.54 35.30
C ILE A 370 16.30 9.07 35.72
N ASP A 371 16.47 9.52 36.97
CA ASP A 371 17.73 10.01 37.50
C ASP A 371 18.85 8.96 37.38
N THR A 372 18.55 7.66 37.54
CA THR A 372 19.56 6.59 37.39
C THR A 372 20.23 6.55 36.01
N VAL A 373 19.57 7.06 34.96
CA VAL A 373 20.11 7.05 33.58
C VAL A 373 20.48 8.43 33.06
N THR A 374 20.09 9.51 33.76
CA THR A 374 20.41 10.88 33.38
C THR A 374 21.49 11.50 34.26
N ALA A 375 21.71 11.01 35.49
CA ALA A 375 22.68 11.56 36.44
C ALA A 375 24.14 11.56 35.92
N ASP A 376 24.53 10.53 35.15
CA ASP A 376 25.87 10.44 34.56
C ASP A 376 26.04 11.31 33.30
N ALA A 377 24.94 11.79 32.71
CA ALA A 377 24.93 12.58 31.48
C ALA A 377 24.79 14.07 31.79
N ALA A 378 25.65 14.60 32.67
CA ALA A 378 25.78 16.03 32.85
C ALA A 378 26.02 16.68 31.48
N ARG A 379 25.06 17.47 30.99
CA ARG A 379 25.23 18.25 29.75
C ARG A 379 26.45 19.13 29.93
N LEU A 380 27.54 18.78 29.26
CA LEU A 380 28.70 19.66 29.15
C LEU A 380 28.23 20.97 28.49
N PRO A 381 28.73 22.13 28.96
CA PRO A 381 28.41 23.39 28.33
C PRO A 381 28.74 23.33 26.83
N ALA A 382 27.88 23.93 26.00
CA ALA A 382 28.10 24.00 24.56
C ALA A 382 29.50 24.59 24.29
N ALA A 383 30.32 23.88 23.51
CA ALA A 383 31.66 24.33 23.19
C ALA A 383 31.59 25.65 22.41
N PRO A 384 32.37 26.67 22.79
CA PRO A 384 32.41 27.92 22.05
C PRO A 384 33.00 27.67 20.65
N ALA A 385 32.59 28.48 19.66
CA ALA A 385 32.89 28.23 18.26
C ALA A 385 34.39 28.20 17.93
N ASP A 386 35.21 28.88 18.73
CA ASP A 386 36.67 28.91 18.66
C ASP A 386 37.36 27.64 19.22
N ALA A 387 36.64 26.84 20.02
CA ALA A 387 37.10 25.54 20.52
C ALA A 387 36.78 24.38 19.56
N LEU A 388 36.04 24.64 18.47
CA LEU A 388 35.69 23.63 17.47
C LEU A 388 36.80 23.48 16.42
N PRO A 389 37.16 22.25 16.00
CA PRO A 389 38.13 22.02 14.92
C PRO A 389 37.78 22.75 13.62
N ALA A 390 38.81 23.12 12.87
CA ALA A 390 38.67 23.78 11.55
C ALA A 390 37.76 23.02 10.58
N LEU A 391 37.63 21.69 10.72
CA LEU A 391 36.72 20.88 9.91
C LEU A 391 35.24 21.20 10.19
N LEU A 392 34.89 21.58 11.42
CA LEU A 392 33.52 21.94 11.82
C LEU A 392 33.23 23.43 11.63
N THR A 393 34.26 24.29 11.71
CA THR A 393 34.13 25.74 11.53
C THR A 393 34.36 26.20 10.08
N ALA A 394 35.14 25.45 9.30
CA ALA A 394 35.43 25.69 7.88
C ALA A 394 35.50 24.35 7.10
N PRO A 395 34.38 23.62 6.99
CA PRO A 395 34.39 22.31 6.34
C PRO A 395 34.80 22.36 4.86
N PRO A 396 35.44 21.31 4.32
CA PRO A 396 35.85 21.30 2.91
C PRO A 396 34.67 21.38 1.92
N TRP A 397 33.46 21.00 2.34
CA TRP A 397 32.23 21.18 1.55
C TRP A 397 31.64 22.59 1.61
N SER A 398 32.19 23.51 2.44
CA SER A 398 31.85 24.94 2.39
C SER A 398 32.69 25.71 1.36
N ARG A 399 33.78 25.11 0.87
CA ARG A 399 34.51 25.61 -0.29
C ARG A 399 33.87 25.05 -1.55
N ALA A 400 33.51 25.92 -2.49
CA ALA A 400 33.14 25.47 -3.82
C ALA A 400 34.36 24.74 -4.43
N ALA A 401 34.22 23.45 -4.71
CA ALA A 401 35.27 22.69 -5.38
C ALA A 401 35.54 23.31 -6.76
N GLU A 402 36.82 23.54 -7.10
CA GLU A 402 37.23 23.86 -8.46
C GLU A 402 36.91 22.66 -9.35
N THR A 403 35.73 22.69 -9.97
CA THR A 403 35.30 21.67 -10.92
C THR A 403 35.72 22.13 -12.31
N GLY A 404 36.82 21.58 -12.80
CA GLY A 404 37.21 21.73 -14.20
C GLY A 404 36.10 21.22 -15.13
N PRO A 405 36.02 21.71 -16.38
CA PRO A 405 35.02 21.25 -17.32
C PRO A 405 35.16 19.73 -17.54
N PRO A 406 34.06 18.97 -17.48
CA PRO A 406 34.12 17.53 -17.64
C PRO A 406 34.63 17.16 -19.04
N VAL A 407 35.53 16.19 -19.13
CA VAL A 407 35.91 15.58 -20.41
C VAL A 407 34.66 14.91 -20.99
N VAL A 408 34.29 15.32 -22.20
CA VAL A 408 33.13 14.77 -22.93
C VAL A 408 33.61 14.27 -24.29
N LEU A 409 33.49 12.96 -24.53
CA LEU A 409 33.76 12.35 -25.82
C LEU A 409 32.45 12.09 -26.56
N LYS A 410 32.32 12.65 -27.77
CA LYS A 410 31.15 12.44 -28.62
C LYS A 410 31.29 11.10 -29.37
N GLY A 411 30.18 10.39 -29.56
CA GLY A 411 30.12 9.20 -30.41
C GLY A 411 30.51 7.87 -29.75
N LEU A 412 30.80 7.85 -28.44
CA LEU A 412 30.98 6.60 -27.71
C LEU A 412 29.62 5.91 -27.50
N THR A 413 29.48 4.71 -28.04
CA THR A 413 28.33 3.84 -27.83
C THR A 413 28.77 2.58 -27.09
N PRO A 414 28.09 2.18 -26.00
CA PRO A 414 28.35 0.89 -25.37
C PRO A 414 28.17 -0.25 -26.38
N PRO A 415 29.01 -1.30 -26.31
CA PRO A 415 28.81 -2.48 -27.15
C PRO A 415 27.48 -3.17 -26.81
N PRO A 416 26.81 -3.80 -27.79
CA PRO A 416 25.52 -4.46 -27.60
C PRO A 416 25.68 -5.82 -26.92
N VAL A 417 26.23 -5.85 -25.70
CA VAL A 417 26.38 -7.07 -24.91
C VAL A 417 25.04 -7.43 -24.27
N ASN A 418 24.60 -8.67 -24.49
CA ASN A 418 23.47 -9.27 -23.78
C ASN A 418 23.72 -10.77 -23.59
N ARG A 419 24.13 -11.16 -22.39
CA ARG A 419 24.33 -12.56 -22.00
C ARG A 419 23.99 -12.79 -20.54
N VAL A 420 23.94 -14.06 -20.15
CA VAL A 420 23.73 -14.48 -18.76
C VAL A 420 24.90 -15.38 -18.36
N ASP A 421 25.75 -14.89 -17.47
CA ASP A 421 26.92 -15.59 -16.96
C ASP A 421 26.53 -16.26 -15.64
N TRP A 422 26.22 -17.56 -15.68
CA TRP A 422 25.80 -18.34 -14.52
C TRP A 422 27.00 -18.86 -13.70
N ALA A 423 26.88 -18.84 -12.38
CA ALA A 423 27.76 -19.57 -11.49
C ALA A 423 27.36 -21.06 -11.48
N PRO A 424 28.25 -21.99 -11.06
CA PRO A 424 27.91 -23.40 -10.99
C PRO A 424 26.64 -23.64 -10.15
N GLY A 425 25.62 -24.28 -10.74
CA GLY A 425 24.34 -24.59 -10.09
C GLY A 425 23.34 -23.43 -9.98
N GLU A 426 23.72 -22.21 -10.36
CA GLU A 426 22.87 -21.02 -10.21
C GLU A 426 21.70 -21.03 -11.22
N ARG A 427 21.93 -21.53 -12.43
CA ARG A 427 20.87 -21.63 -13.45
C ARG A 427 19.76 -22.57 -12.99
N GLU A 428 20.15 -23.74 -12.47
CA GLU A 428 19.23 -24.75 -11.95
C GLU A 428 18.48 -24.19 -10.74
N GLN A 429 19.16 -23.51 -9.82
CA GLN A 429 18.51 -22.83 -8.68
C GLN A 429 17.44 -21.82 -9.13
N TYR A 430 17.71 -21.07 -10.21
CA TYR A 430 16.74 -20.13 -10.78
C TYR A 430 15.56 -20.86 -11.43
N ALA A 431 15.82 -21.88 -12.25
CA ALA A 431 14.79 -22.67 -12.94
C ALA A 431 13.87 -23.46 -11.97
N ASP A 432 14.45 -23.95 -10.87
CA ASP A 432 13.78 -24.78 -9.86
C ASP A 432 13.14 -23.98 -8.72
N THR A 433 13.13 -22.64 -8.81
CA THR A 433 12.53 -21.79 -7.77
C THR A 433 11.07 -22.18 -7.52
N THR A 434 10.76 -22.68 -6.31
CA THR A 434 9.43 -23.19 -5.96
C THR A 434 8.36 -22.08 -6.03
N TYR A 435 7.29 -22.36 -6.77
CA TYR A 435 6.09 -21.52 -6.85
C TYR A 435 4.87 -22.33 -6.40
N GLY A 436 4.02 -21.73 -5.57
CA GLY A 436 2.97 -22.41 -4.79
C GLY A 436 1.76 -22.96 -5.58
N MET A 437 1.88 -23.15 -6.89
CA MET A 437 0.83 -23.72 -7.73
C MET A 437 1.42 -24.87 -8.56
N ARG A 438 0.74 -26.02 -8.58
CA ARG A 438 1.20 -27.18 -9.35
C ARG A 438 0.95 -26.94 -10.84
N ALA A 439 1.88 -27.40 -11.68
CA ALA A 439 1.81 -27.23 -13.13
C ALA A 439 0.83 -28.19 -13.83
N ASP A 440 0.27 -29.15 -13.10
CA ASP A 440 -0.52 -30.29 -13.57
C ASP A 440 -2.04 -29.99 -13.73
N ASP A 441 -2.53 -28.86 -13.22
CA ASP A 441 -3.98 -28.53 -13.23
C ASP A 441 -4.44 -27.63 -14.42
N ARG A 442 -3.60 -27.40 -15.44
CA ARG A 442 -3.81 -26.36 -16.48
C ARG A 442 -3.63 -26.89 -17.91
N ASP A 443 -4.48 -26.42 -18.83
CA ASP A 443 -4.29 -26.62 -20.27
C ASP A 443 -3.29 -25.58 -20.83
N TRP A 444 -2.01 -25.91 -20.76
CA TRP A 444 -0.94 -25.05 -21.28
C TRP A 444 -1.01 -24.86 -22.79
N SER A 445 -1.63 -25.78 -23.54
CA SER A 445 -1.72 -25.67 -25.00
C SER A 445 -2.64 -24.52 -25.39
N GLU A 446 -3.80 -24.40 -24.72
CA GLU A 446 -4.72 -23.29 -24.93
C GLU A 446 -4.13 -21.94 -24.47
N GLU A 447 -3.54 -21.90 -23.26
CA GLU A 447 -2.97 -20.65 -22.72
C GLU A 447 -1.80 -20.13 -23.58
N ALA A 448 -0.93 -21.01 -24.08
CA ALA A 448 0.17 -20.62 -24.95
C ALA A 448 -0.31 -20.11 -26.32
N ALA A 449 -1.36 -20.69 -26.89
CA ALA A 449 -1.93 -20.24 -28.16
C ALA A 449 -2.46 -18.80 -28.10
N LYS A 450 -2.95 -18.36 -26.94
CA LYS A 450 -3.48 -17.00 -26.69
C LYS A 450 -2.46 -16.06 -26.04
N PHE A 451 -1.16 -16.40 -26.03
CA PHE A 451 -0.14 -15.68 -25.26
C PHE A 451 -0.13 -14.15 -25.47
N ALA A 452 -0.23 -13.71 -26.72
CA ALA A 452 -0.21 -12.28 -27.07
C ALA A 452 -1.47 -11.51 -26.60
N GLU A 453 -2.59 -12.20 -26.43
CA GLU A 453 -3.89 -11.63 -26.02
C GLU A 453 -4.10 -11.64 -24.50
N THR A 454 -3.16 -12.27 -23.78
CA THR A 454 -3.26 -12.54 -22.36
C THR A 454 -2.56 -11.45 -21.52
N ASP A 455 -3.05 -11.17 -20.31
CA ASP A 455 -2.44 -10.21 -19.39
C ASP A 455 -1.02 -10.59 -18.91
N ALA A 456 -0.29 -9.59 -18.39
CA ALA A 456 1.12 -9.74 -17.98
C ALA A 456 1.35 -10.80 -16.88
N TYR A 457 0.41 -10.97 -15.96
CA TYR A 457 0.55 -11.95 -14.88
C TYR A 457 0.50 -13.38 -15.45
N ARG A 458 -0.43 -13.65 -16.37
CA ARG A 458 -0.53 -14.95 -17.04
C ARG A 458 0.62 -15.20 -18.02
N GLN A 459 1.07 -14.20 -18.78
CA GLN A 459 2.25 -14.34 -19.64
C GLN A 459 3.50 -14.79 -18.87
N GLN A 460 3.77 -14.18 -17.70
CA GLN A 460 4.87 -14.60 -16.83
C GLN A 460 4.73 -16.06 -16.39
N ARG A 461 3.51 -16.51 -16.09
CA ARG A 461 3.24 -17.89 -15.69
C ARG A 461 3.48 -18.89 -16.82
N ILE A 462 3.04 -18.57 -18.05
CA ILE A 462 3.29 -19.40 -19.23
C ILE A 462 4.80 -19.56 -19.44
N LEU A 463 5.55 -18.46 -19.45
CA LEU A 463 7.01 -18.50 -19.63
C LEU A 463 7.74 -19.25 -18.50
N ALA A 464 7.24 -19.21 -17.27
CA ALA A 464 7.86 -19.83 -16.10
C ALA A 464 7.54 -21.32 -15.94
N LEU A 465 6.31 -21.74 -16.28
CA LEU A 465 5.73 -23.03 -15.86
C LEU A 465 5.31 -23.94 -17.01
N ALA A 466 5.05 -23.42 -18.21
CA ALA A 466 4.59 -24.25 -19.31
C ALA A 466 5.70 -25.23 -19.77
N PRO A 467 5.34 -26.42 -20.25
CA PRO A 467 6.27 -27.33 -20.91
C PRO A 467 7.07 -26.62 -22.00
N ALA A 468 8.36 -26.93 -22.12
CA ALA A 468 9.29 -26.18 -22.98
C ALA A 468 8.89 -26.17 -24.47
N ASP A 469 8.16 -27.20 -24.93
CA ASP A 469 7.62 -27.32 -26.29
C ASP A 469 6.40 -26.43 -26.55
N LEU A 470 5.74 -25.94 -25.50
CA LEU A 470 4.57 -25.06 -25.57
C LEU A 470 4.91 -23.60 -25.28
N VAL A 471 6.14 -23.29 -24.84
CA VAL A 471 6.52 -21.91 -24.54
C VAL A 471 6.61 -21.10 -25.85
N PRO A 472 5.85 -19.99 -25.98
CA PRO A 472 5.98 -19.06 -27.10
C PRO A 472 7.39 -18.44 -27.16
N ASP A 473 7.72 -17.77 -28.26
CA ASP A 473 9.03 -17.12 -28.39
C ASP A 473 9.29 -16.11 -27.25
N ALA A 474 10.11 -16.55 -26.28
CA ALA A 474 10.42 -15.79 -25.09
C ALA A 474 11.21 -14.51 -25.41
N ALA A 475 11.92 -14.46 -26.55
CA ALA A 475 12.63 -13.25 -26.99
C ALA A 475 11.67 -12.15 -27.46
N ALA A 476 10.50 -12.52 -27.97
CA ALA A 476 9.45 -11.60 -28.41
C ALA A 476 8.58 -11.08 -27.25
N TRP A 477 8.77 -11.61 -26.04
CA TRP A 477 8.01 -11.17 -24.86
C TRP A 477 8.26 -9.69 -24.56
N ASP A 478 7.19 -8.92 -24.41
CA ASP A 478 7.21 -7.53 -23.99
C ASP A 478 6.44 -7.36 -22.66
N PRO A 479 7.09 -7.41 -21.48
CA PRO A 479 6.42 -7.24 -20.21
C PRO A 479 5.70 -5.89 -20.09
N ALA A 480 4.38 -5.95 -19.92
CA ALA A 480 3.58 -4.79 -19.55
C ALA A 480 3.79 -4.42 -18.05
N PRO A 481 3.60 -3.14 -17.68
CA PRO A 481 3.62 -2.72 -16.27
C PRO A 481 2.52 -3.45 -15.48
N GLY A 482 2.84 -4.00 -14.30
CA GLY A 482 1.87 -4.75 -13.51
C GLY A 482 2.47 -5.48 -12.31
N TYR A 483 1.72 -6.43 -11.75
CA TYR A 483 2.22 -7.32 -10.70
C TYR A 483 3.38 -8.18 -11.25
N VAL A 484 4.47 -8.20 -10.49
CA VAL A 484 5.69 -8.94 -10.84
C VAL A 484 6.04 -9.83 -9.67
N ASP A 485 6.18 -11.12 -9.94
CA ASP A 485 6.58 -12.11 -8.95
C ASP A 485 8.05 -12.47 -9.14
N ASP A 486 8.89 -12.23 -8.13
CA ASP A 486 10.33 -12.49 -8.23
C ASP A 486 10.63 -13.97 -8.55
N ARG A 487 9.81 -14.89 -8.01
CA ARG A 487 10.00 -16.33 -8.17
C ARG A 487 9.72 -16.75 -9.61
N LEU A 488 8.68 -16.19 -10.21
CA LEU A 488 8.38 -16.42 -11.63
C LEU A 488 9.50 -15.85 -12.51
N LEU A 489 9.99 -14.64 -12.21
CA LEU A 489 11.10 -14.05 -12.98
C LEU A 489 12.40 -14.87 -12.88
N ARG A 490 12.72 -15.43 -11.71
CA ARG A 490 13.87 -16.36 -11.56
C ARG A 490 13.73 -17.56 -12.48
N ARG A 491 12.55 -18.20 -12.48
CA ARG A 491 12.29 -19.35 -13.37
C ARG A 491 12.37 -18.97 -14.84
N ILE A 492 11.76 -17.85 -15.24
CA ILE A 492 11.82 -17.34 -16.62
C ILE A 492 13.28 -17.13 -17.05
N LEU A 493 14.09 -16.48 -16.21
CA LEU A 493 15.50 -16.27 -16.51
C LEU A 493 16.30 -17.59 -16.55
N GLY A 494 16.05 -18.52 -15.63
CA GLY A 494 16.69 -19.84 -15.60
C GLY A 494 16.36 -20.72 -16.81
N ASN A 495 15.09 -20.70 -17.23
CA ASN A 495 14.57 -21.47 -18.37
C ASN A 495 15.08 -20.90 -19.71
N HIS A 496 14.99 -19.57 -19.89
CA HIS A 496 15.16 -18.91 -21.19
C HIS A 496 16.47 -18.11 -21.33
N GLY A 497 17.20 -17.89 -20.25
CA GLY A 497 18.53 -17.27 -20.26
C GLY A 497 18.58 -15.90 -20.96
N ALA A 498 19.52 -15.76 -21.89
CA ALA A 498 19.78 -14.49 -22.58
C ALA A 498 18.59 -13.97 -23.43
N ALA A 499 17.68 -14.85 -23.85
CA ALA A 499 16.51 -14.49 -24.65
C ALA A 499 15.58 -13.49 -23.92
N VAL A 500 15.51 -13.58 -22.59
CA VAL A 500 14.64 -12.74 -21.75
C VAL A 500 15.41 -11.72 -20.89
N ALA A 501 16.75 -11.71 -20.96
CA ALA A 501 17.59 -10.94 -20.05
C ALA A 501 17.38 -9.42 -20.17
N VAL A 502 17.02 -8.91 -21.35
CA VAL A 502 16.70 -7.48 -21.55
C VAL A 502 15.36 -7.14 -20.89
N GLN A 503 14.36 -7.99 -21.06
CA GLN A 503 13.02 -7.85 -20.48
C GLN A 503 13.10 -7.87 -18.95
N VAL A 504 13.80 -8.84 -18.38
CA VAL A 504 14.01 -8.97 -16.92
C VAL A 504 14.76 -7.75 -16.36
N ALA A 505 15.81 -7.29 -17.05
CA ALA A 505 16.54 -6.09 -16.64
C ALA A 505 15.67 -4.82 -16.67
N ARG A 506 14.77 -4.71 -17.65
CA ARG A 506 13.80 -3.59 -17.71
C ARG A 506 12.81 -3.63 -16.55
N ILE A 507 12.28 -4.80 -16.20
CA ILE A 507 11.38 -4.98 -15.04
C ILE A 507 12.10 -4.63 -13.73
N ALA A 508 13.31 -5.13 -13.52
CA ALA A 508 14.13 -4.77 -12.37
C ALA A 508 14.58 -3.29 -12.35
N GLY A 509 14.40 -2.57 -13.47
CA GLY A 509 14.55 -1.12 -13.54
C GLY A 509 13.40 -0.36 -12.88
N SER A 510 12.18 -0.90 -12.90
CA SER A 510 11.00 -0.29 -12.26
C SER A 510 10.89 -0.60 -10.77
N ASP A 511 11.47 -1.71 -10.31
CA ASP A 511 11.46 -2.09 -8.89
C ASP A 511 12.88 -2.49 -8.41
N ALA A 512 13.39 -1.75 -7.44
CA ALA A 512 14.71 -1.97 -6.89
C ALA A 512 14.84 -3.30 -6.12
N SER A 513 13.74 -3.84 -5.57
CA SER A 513 13.73 -5.12 -4.85
C SER A 513 14.09 -6.31 -5.74
N LEU A 514 13.89 -6.16 -7.05
CA LEU A 514 14.13 -7.20 -8.05
C LEU A 514 15.56 -7.20 -8.60
N ARG A 515 16.42 -6.24 -8.22
CA ARG A 515 17.74 -6.09 -8.85
C ARG A 515 18.68 -7.27 -8.58
N ASP A 516 18.49 -8.01 -7.48
CA ASP A 516 19.27 -9.23 -7.19
C ASP A 516 19.11 -10.31 -8.27
N LEU A 517 18.00 -10.30 -9.03
CA LEU A 517 17.79 -11.16 -10.19
C LEU A 517 18.79 -10.92 -11.31
N LEU A 518 19.43 -9.75 -11.33
CA LEU A 518 20.37 -9.33 -12.36
C LEU A 518 21.81 -9.74 -12.07
N LEU A 519 22.08 -10.41 -10.93
CA LEU A 519 23.42 -10.90 -10.59
C LEU A 519 24.10 -11.67 -11.75
N PRO A 520 23.43 -12.58 -12.48
CA PRO A 520 24.04 -13.26 -13.62
C PRO A 520 23.90 -12.50 -14.96
N VAL A 521 23.13 -11.40 -15.02
CA VAL A 521 22.82 -10.70 -16.27
C VAL A 521 23.90 -9.68 -16.63
N VAL A 522 24.47 -9.83 -17.82
CA VAL A 522 25.48 -8.91 -18.38
C VAL A 522 24.90 -8.20 -19.59
N ASN A 523 24.36 -7.01 -19.34
CA ASN A 523 23.94 -6.07 -20.37
C ASN A 523 24.00 -4.62 -19.85
N LEU A 524 23.81 -3.65 -20.75
CA LEU A 524 23.90 -2.23 -20.41
C LEU A 524 22.91 -1.80 -19.30
N THR A 525 21.70 -2.37 -19.30
CA THR A 525 20.69 -2.05 -18.30
C THR A 525 21.11 -2.52 -16.91
N ALA A 526 21.60 -3.75 -16.77
CA ALA A 526 22.11 -4.29 -15.52
C ALA A 526 23.31 -3.48 -15.00
N ALA A 527 24.26 -3.13 -15.87
CA ALA A 527 25.42 -2.31 -15.51
C ALA A 527 24.99 -0.92 -14.97
N ARG A 528 24.04 -0.26 -15.63
CA ARG A 528 23.49 1.02 -15.17
C ARG A 528 22.75 0.91 -13.84
N LEU A 529 21.99 -0.18 -13.63
CA LEU A 529 21.27 -0.40 -12.37
C LEU A 529 22.21 -0.72 -11.20
N ALA A 530 23.30 -1.44 -11.43
CA ALA A 530 24.35 -1.66 -10.45
C ALA A 530 25.05 -0.34 -10.09
N ALA A 531 25.40 0.48 -11.08
CA ALA A 531 25.99 1.80 -10.86
C ALA A 531 25.06 2.77 -10.10
N ASP A 532 23.77 2.84 -10.46
CA ASP A 532 22.77 3.63 -9.74
C ASP A 532 22.56 3.13 -8.31
N ALA A 533 22.51 1.81 -8.11
CA ALA A 533 22.36 1.21 -6.78
C ALA A 533 23.54 1.58 -5.87
N LEU A 534 24.77 1.49 -6.38
CA LEU A 534 25.99 1.86 -5.64
C LEU A 534 25.92 3.30 -5.14
N LEU A 535 25.58 4.23 -6.04
CA LEU A 535 25.59 5.67 -5.75
C LEU A 535 24.43 6.08 -4.83
N ARG A 536 23.21 5.59 -5.09
CA ARG A 536 21.98 6.17 -4.53
C ARG A 536 21.23 5.28 -3.53
N LEU A 537 21.37 3.95 -3.62
CA LEU A 537 20.54 3.01 -2.86
C LEU A 537 21.36 2.27 -1.80
N LYS A 538 21.41 2.82 -0.58
CA LYS A 538 22.20 2.27 0.54
C LYS A 538 21.93 0.78 0.79
N THR A 539 20.67 0.35 0.71
CA THR A 539 20.24 -1.04 0.91
C THR A 539 20.63 -1.98 -0.24
N MET A 540 20.83 -1.46 -1.46
CA MET A 540 21.20 -2.24 -2.65
C MET A 540 22.69 -2.18 -2.99
N ARG A 541 23.52 -1.61 -2.10
CA ARG A 541 24.97 -1.63 -2.25
C ARG A 541 25.56 -3.05 -2.26
N PRO A 542 25.10 -4.02 -1.43
CA PRO A 542 25.59 -5.39 -1.50
C PRO A 542 25.44 -6.00 -2.90
N PHE A 543 24.27 -5.82 -3.54
CA PHE A 543 24.05 -6.18 -4.94
C PHE A 543 25.04 -5.51 -5.89
N ALA A 544 25.19 -4.19 -5.76
CA ALA A 544 26.05 -3.42 -6.66
C ALA A 544 27.51 -3.88 -6.58
N PHE A 545 28.03 -4.10 -5.36
CA PHE A 545 29.36 -4.66 -5.15
C PHE A 545 29.49 -6.06 -5.75
N ALA A 546 28.56 -6.96 -5.43
CA ALA A 546 28.58 -8.32 -5.94
C ALA A 546 28.56 -8.38 -7.48
N TRP A 547 27.74 -7.55 -8.14
CA TRP A 547 27.67 -7.49 -9.60
C TRP A 547 28.97 -6.91 -10.21
N LEU A 548 29.51 -5.82 -9.65
CA LEU A 548 30.76 -5.20 -10.13
C LEU A 548 31.97 -6.10 -9.92
N ASP A 549 32.02 -6.82 -8.81
CA ASP A 549 33.06 -7.82 -8.52
C ASP A 549 32.93 -9.04 -9.44
N ARG A 550 31.72 -9.44 -9.79
CA ARG A 550 31.51 -10.55 -10.74
C ARG A 550 31.85 -10.17 -12.18
N HIS A 551 31.51 -8.97 -12.62
CA HIS A 551 31.50 -8.58 -14.04
C HIS A 551 32.44 -7.41 -14.39
N GLY A 552 33.50 -7.19 -13.62
CA GLY A 552 34.33 -5.96 -13.69
C GLY A 552 34.76 -5.52 -15.09
N PRO A 553 35.35 -6.39 -15.94
CA PRO A 553 35.72 -6.03 -17.30
C PRO A 553 34.52 -5.57 -18.16
N ASP A 554 33.41 -6.32 -18.13
CA ASP A 554 32.19 -5.94 -18.85
C ASP A 554 31.55 -4.68 -18.27
N ALA A 555 31.61 -4.49 -16.95
CA ALA A 555 31.13 -3.31 -16.26
C ALA A 555 31.87 -2.05 -16.73
N ALA A 556 33.20 -2.11 -16.83
CA ALA A 556 34.00 -1.01 -17.36
C ALA A 556 33.64 -0.73 -18.82
N LEU A 557 33.62 -1.76 -19.66
CA LEU A 557 33.29 -1.68 -21.07
C LEU A 557 31.90 -1.04 -21.32
N LEU A 558 30.90 -1.37 -20.50
CA LEU A 558 29.53 -0.87 -20.62
C LEU A 558 29.34 0.54 -20.04
N LEU A 559 30.09 0.93 -19.01
CA LEU A 559 29.90 2.18 -18.25
C LEU A 559 30.82 3.33 -18.69
N VAL A 560 31.97 3.06 -19.31
CA VAL A 560 32.89 4.10 -19.81
C VAL A 560 32.20 5.11 -20.74
N PRO A 561 31.34 4.70 -21.70
CA PRO A 561 30.60 5.66 -22.52
C PRO A 561 29.69 6.60 -21.70
N ASP A 562 29.05 6.11 -20.63
CA ASP A 562 28.20 6.94 -19.76
C ASP A 562 29.03 7.89 -18.89
N ALA A 563 30.22 7.46 -18.42
CA ALA A 563 31.14 8.30 -17.65
C ALA A 563 31.75 9.44 -18.50
N LEU A 564 31.92 9.23 -19.81
CA LEU A 564 32.48 10.19 -20.75
C LEU A 564 31.42 10.95 -21.57
N ALA A 565 30.13 10.68 -21.31
CA ALA A 565 29.02 11.39 -21.92
C ALA A 565 28.85 12.81 -21.34
N LYS A 566 27.97 13.61 -21.96
CA LYS A 566 27.58 14.92 -21.43
C LYS A 566 27.06 14.79 -19.99
N PRO A 567 27.28 15.80 -19.12
CA PRO A 567 26.84 15.77 -17.73
C PRO A 567 25.34 15.51 -17.57
N LYS A 568 25.01 14.35 -17.01
CA LYS A 568 23.67 13.91 -16.61
C LYS A 568 23.78 12.92 -15.46
N LYS A 569 22.66 12.58 -14.81
CA LYS A 569 22.61 11.58 -13.71
C LYS A 569 23.36 10.25 -13.99
N PRO A 570 23.32 9.66 -15.21
CA PRO A 570 24.07 8.43 -15.52
C PRO A 570 25.60 8.57 -15.38
N ARG A 571 26.16 9.75 -15.65
CA ARG A 571 27.60 9.99 -15.57
C ARG A 571 28.15 9.80 -14.15
N ALA A 572 27.47 10.38 -13.16
CA ALA A 572 27.91 10.29 -11.76
C ALA A 572 27.87 8.85 -11.24
N ALA A 573 26.86 8.07 -11.64
CA ALA A 573 26.74 6.66 -11.29
C ALA A 573 27.85 5.83 -11.93
N ALA A 574 28.10 6.03 -13.23
CA ALA A 574 29.17 5.37 -13.96
C ALA A 574 30.56 5.69 -13.36
N GLU A 575 30.84 6.97 -13.08
CA GLU A 575 32.10 7.38 -12.43
C GLU A 575 32.28 6.73 -11.05
N ALA A 576 31.21 6.63 -10.24
CA ALA A 576 31.28 5.98 -8.94
C ALA A 576 31.61 4.48 -9.06
N ALA A 577 30.99 3.77 -10.01
CA ALA A 577 31.26 2.36 -10.28
C ALA A 577 32.69 2.14 -10.81
N LEU A 578 33.17 2.98 -11.74
CA LEU A 578 34.52 2.90 -12.29
C LEU A 578 35.60 3.20 -11.23
N ARG A 579 35.37 4.19 -10.35
CA ARG A 579 36.26 4.47 -9.20
C ARG A 579 36.32 3.28 -8.24
N TYR A 580 35.19 2.62 -8.00
CA TYR A 580 35.16 1.40 -7.20
C TYR A 580 35.98 0.28 -7.85
N LEU A 581 35.77 0.00 -9.15
CA LEU A 581 36.55 -1.02 -9.88
C LEU A 581 38.05 -0.74 -9.84
N ALA A 582 38.46 0.52 -10.04
CA ALA A 582 39.86 0.93 -9.93
C ALA A 582 40.42 0.72 -8.52
N ALA A 583 39.67 1.08 -7.47
CA ALA A 583 40.06 0.88 -6.08
C ALA A 583 40.11 -0.61 -5.68
N SER A 584 39.30 -1.46 -6.29
CA SER A 584 39.27 -2.92 -6.07
C SER A 584 40.33 -3.69 -6.87
N GLY A 585 41.36 -3.02 -7.39
CA GLY A 585 42.48 -3.65 -8.08
C GLY A 585 42.25 -3.95 -9.57
N ARG A 586 41.21 -3.39 -10.19
CA ARG A 586 40.89 -3.56 -11.62
C ARG A 586 41.22 -2.32 -12.45
N ALA A 587 42.24 -1.57 -12.03
CA ALA A 587 42.64 -0.32 -12.67
C ALA A 587 43.06 -0.49 -14.13
N GLU A 588 43.55 -1.66 -14.55
CA GLU A 588 43.89 -1.93 -15.96
C GLU A 588 42.66 -2.08 -16.88
N ALA A 589 41.49 -2.41 -16.31
CA ALA A 589 40.26 -2.58 -17.07
C ALA A 589 39.43 -1.28 -17.20
N VAL A 590 39.72 -0.27 -16.37
CA VAL A 590 39.05 1.05 -16.31
C VAL A 590 39.88 2.08 -17.04
#